data_AF-A0A536HJ70-F1
#
_entry.id   AF-A0A536HJ70-F1
#
_cell.length_a   1.000
_cell.length_b   1.000
_cell.length_c   1.000
_cell.angle_alpha   90.00
_cell.angle_beta   90.00
_cell.angle_gamma   90.00
#
_symmetry.space_group_name_H-M   'P 1'
#
loop_
_entity.id
_entity.type
_entity.pdbx_description
1 polymer ?
#
loop_
_entity_poly.entity_id
_entity_poly.type
_entity_poly.pdbx_seq_one_letter_code
_entity_poly.pdbx_strand_id
1 'polypeptide(L)'
;MFQQAYTANKSINATVEANDGLGNAVITVLKNSGVPAKKVPTTGQDATLQGMQNVLLNYQCGSVYKAVYLEAQDAVALATILRAGQTPPASLLNGTTSPPSGTSGNQQPASLLKPIWVDSSNMKDTVIKDNFVDKGTLCTAVGAAACTAAGIS
;
A
#
# COMPACT_ATOMS: atom_id res chain seq x y z
N MET A 1 -0.11 4.52 20.27
CA MET A 1 0.87 5.58 19.94
C MET A 1 0.22 6.81 19.29
N PHE A 2 -0.69 6.71 18.31
CA PHE A 2 -1.41 7.90 17.78
C PHE A 2 -2.47 8.50 18.73
N GLN A 3 -3.31 7.68 19.37
CA GLN A 3 -4.37 8.15 20.29
C GLN A 3 -3.87 9.12 21.36
N GLN A 4 -2.74 8.82 22.00
CA GLN A 4 -2.16 9.68 23.03
C GLN A 4 -1.66 11.00 22.44
N ALA A 5 -0.95 10.95 21.31
CA ALA A 5 -0.48 12.15 20.60
C ALA A 5 -1.66 13.04 20.17
N TYR A 6 -2.73 12.45 19.64
CA TYR A 6 -3.92 13.20 19.23
C TYR A 6 -4.73 13.76 20.41
N THR A 7 -4.75 13.07 21.56
CA THR A 7 -5.33 13.62 22.79
C THR A 7 -4.52 14.80 23.32
N ALA A 8 -3.19 14.70 23.33
CA ALA A 8 -2.31 15.77 23.78
C ALA A 8 -2.26 16.96 22.81
N ASN A 9 -2.43 16.71 21.51
CA ASN A 9 -2.39 17.74 20.48
C ASN A 9 -3.47 17.53 19.41
N LYS A 10 -4.61 18.23 19.57
CA LYS A 10 -5.72 18.20 18.60
C LYS A 10 -5.45 18.98 17.30
N SER A 11 -4.31 19.66 17.19
CA SER A 11 -3.92 20.39 15.96
C SER A 11 -3.26 19.52 14.89
N ILE A 12 -3.00 18.24 15.17
CA ILE A 12 -2.54 17.29 14.15
C ILE A 12 -3.53 17.29 12.99
N ASN A 13 -3.05 17.68 11.83
CA ASN A 13 -3.86 17.96 10.64
C ASN A 13 -3.52 17.08 9.44
N ALA A 14 -2.49 16.23 9.55
CA ALA A 14 -2.15 15.20 8.57
C ALA A 14 -1.36 14.08 9.27
N THR A 15 -1.37 12.88 8.70
CA THR A 15 -0.54 11.76 9.14
C THR A 15 0.10 11.04 7.96
N VAL A 16 1.34 10.56 8.18
CA VAL A 16 2.13 9.84 7.18
C VAL A 16 2.38 8.45 7.73
N GLU A 17 1.53 7.52 7.32
CA GLU A 17 1.53 6.15 7.82
C GLU A 17 2.25 5.23 6.83
N ALA A 18 3.14 4.39 7.38
CA ALA A 18 4.04 3.56 6.59
C ALA A 18 3.33 2.36 5.92
N ASN A 19 2.12 2.02 6.36
CA ASN A 19 1.25 1.02 5.75
C ASN A 19 -0.22 1.25 6.11
N ASP A 20 -1.11 0.53 5.44
CA ASP A 20 -2.56 0.61 5.65
C ASP A 20 -2.99 0.16 7.06
N GLY A 21 -2.25 -0.74 7.71
CA GLY A 21 -2.55 -1.17 9.08
C GLY A 21 -2.41 -0.03 10.09
N LEU A 22 -1.31 0.73 9.98
CA LEU A 22 -1.08 1.95 10.75
C LEU A 22 -2.08 3.05 10.37
N GLY A 23 -2.32 3.23 9.07
CA GLY A 23 -3.37 4.10 8.52
C GLY A 23 -4.73 3.85 9.15
N ASN A 24 -5.14 2.58 9.20
CA ASN A 24 -6.42 2.20 9.78
C ASN A 24 -6.50 2.44 11.29
N ALA A 25 -5.42 2.21 12.03
CA ALA A 25 -5.37 2.51 13.46
C ALA A 25 -5.56 4.03 13.73
N VAL A 26 -4.95 4.88 12.91
CA VAL A 26 -5.12 6.34 12.97
C VAL A 26 -6.54 6.75 12.61
N ILE A 27 -7.08 6.24 11.49
CA ILE A 27 -8.44 6.53 11.04
C ILE A 27 -9.47 6.12 12.09
N THR A 28 -9.27 4.99 12.77
CA THR A 28 -10.14 4.54 13.87
C THR A 28 -10.18 5.56 15.01
N VAL A 29 -9.02 6.05 15.45
CA VAL A 29 -8.93 7.10 16.49
C VAL A 29 -9.59 8.40 16.04
N LEU A 30 -9.37 8.81 14.80
CA LEU A 30 -9.96 10.02 14.23
C LEU A 30 -11.50 9.91 14.20
N LYS A 31 -12.04 8.78 13.72
CA LYS A 31 -13.49 8.50 13.70
C LYS A 31 -14.08 8.49 15.11
N ASN A 32 -13.42 7.83 16.06
CA ASN A 32 -13.85 7.81 17.47
C ASN A 32 -13.80 9.21 18.12
N SER A 33 -12.96 10.11 17.60
CA SER A 33 -12.87 11.51 18.02
C SER A 33 -13.82 12.43 17.25
N GLY A 34 -14.71 11.89 16.42
CA GLY A 34 -15.68 12.66 15.63
C GLY A 34 -15.07 13.42 14.44
N VAL A 35 -13.84 13.09 14.03
CA VAL A 35 -13.19 13.75 12.89
C VAL A 35 -13.81 13.21 11.58
N PRO A 36 -14.40 14.06 10.74
CA PRO A 36 -15.02 13.62 9.49
C PRO A 36 -13.97 13.24 8.44
N ALA A 37 -14.42 12.48 7.43
CA ALA A 37 -13.61 12.18 6.25
C ALA A 37 -13.05 13.46 5.60
N LYS A 38 -11.93 13.35 4.87
CA LYS A 38 -11.19 14.46 4.24
C LYS A 38 -10.62 15.53 5.19
N LYS A 39 -10.81 15.44 6.51
CA LYS A 39 -10.32 16.46 7.46
C LYS A 39 -8.83 16.32 7.80
N VAL A 40 -8.35 15.09 7.95
CA VAL A 40 -6.94 14.78 8.26
C VAL A 40 -6.43 13.83 7.16
N PRO A 41 -5.67 14.33 6.18
CA PRO A 41 -5.03 13.50 5.17
C PRO A 41 -4.18 12.41 5.82
N THR A 42 -4.39 11.16 5.43
CA THR A 42 -3.73 9.97 5.96
C THR A 42 -3.23 9.14 4.78
N THR A 43 -1.94 8.77 4.76
CA THR A 43 -1.36 7.89 3.73
C THR A 43 -1.44 6.41 4.14
N GLY A 44 -1.03 5.53 3.22
CA GLY A 44 -0.81 4.12 3.51
C GLY A 44 0.00 3.43 2.42
N GLN A 45 0.19 2.13 2.61
CA GLN A 45 0.92 1.23 1.72
C GLN A 45 0.36 -0.18 1.91
N ASP A 46 0.52 -1.02 0.89
CA ASP A 46 0.12 -2.43 0.75
C ASP A 46 -1.23 -2.64 0.06
N ALA A 47 -2.02 -1.58 -0.13
CA ALA A 47 -3.34 -1.62 -0.78
C ALA A 47 -4.27 -2.74 -0.28
N THR A 48 -4.28 -2.92 1.04
CA THR A 48 -5.16 -3.86 1.73
C THR A 48 -6.62 -3.55 1.42
N LEU A 49 -7.49 -4.56 1.56
CA LEU A 49 -8.95 -4.37 1.44
C LEU A 49 -9.44 -3.21 2.31
N GLN A 50 -9.00 -3.12 3.57
CA GLN A 50 -9.40 -2.04 4.48
C GLN A 50 -8.84 -0.67 4.08
N GLY A 51 -7.59 -0.61 3.58
CA GLY A 51 -7.03 0.60 2.99
C GLY A 51 -7.86 1.10 1.81
N MET A 52 -8.23 0.22 0.89
CA MET A 52 -9.08 0.55 -0.25
C MET A 52 -10.49 0.98 0.15
N GLN A 53 -11.07 0.35 1.19
CA GLN A 53 -12.32 0.83 1.79
C GLN A 53 -12.17 2.26 2.32
N ASN A 54 -11.11 2.54 3.08
CA ASN A 54 -10.85 3.88 3.62
C ASN A 54 -10.61 4.92 2.52
N VAL A 55 -9.98 4.55 1.40
CA VAL A 55 -9.81 5.41 0.22
C VAL A 55 -11.16 5.75 -0.40
N LEU A 56 -12.02 4.75 -0.68
CA LEU A 56 -13.35 4.99 -1.27
C LEU A 56 -14.28 5.78 -0.32
N LEU A 57 -14.10 5.60 0.99
CA LEU A 57 -14.81 6.37 2.02
C LEU A 57 -14.15 7.73 2.34
N ASN A 58 -13.09 8.11 1.63
CA ASN A 58 -12.36 9.37 1.75
C ASN A 58 -11.69 9.63 3.13
N TYR A 59 -11.41 8.57 3.89
CA TYR A 59 -10.63 8.65 5.13
C TYR A 59 -9.12 8.49 4.92
N GLN A 60 -8.72 7.88 3.81
CA GLN A 60 -7.33 7.69 3.41
C GLN A 60 -7.11 8.30 2.03
N CYS A 61 -5.98 8.98 1.82
CA CYS A 61 -5.67 9.65 0.55
C CYS A 61 -5.37 8.66 -0.58
N GLY A 62 -4.84 7.50 -0.22
CA GLY A 62 -4.44 6.45 -1.13
C GLY A 62 -3.56 5.44 -0.43
N SER A 63 -3.10 4.44 -1.17
CA SER A 63 -2.16 3.43 -0.70
C SER A 63 -1.15 3.12 -1.79
N VAL A 64 0.10 2.88 -1.39
CA VAL A 64 1.11 2.35 -2.30
C VAL A 64 0.86 0.85 -2.54
N TYR A 65 0.35 0.50 -3.71
CA TYR A 65 0.21 -0.87 -4.19
C TYR A 65 1.57 -1.43 -4.64
N LYS A 66 1.90 -2.61 -4.11
CA LYS A 66 3.05 -3.42 -4.49
C LYS A 66 2.52 -4.75 -5.03
N ALA A 67 2.63 -4.96 -6.33
CA ALA A 67 2.10 -6.15 -6.98
C ALA A 67 2.88 -7.40 -6.56
N VAL A 68 2.37 -8.10 -5.55
CA VAL A 68 3.01 -9.30 -4.97
C VAL A 68 3.27 -10.38 -6.02
N TYR A 69 2.41 -10.50 -7.04
CA TYR A 69 2.62 -11.47 -8.10
C TYR A 69 3.85 -11.17 -8.95
N LEU A 70 4.17 -9.89 -9.21
CA LEU A 70 5.40 -9.49 -9.91
C LEU A 70 6.62 -9.77 -9.04
N GLU A 71 6.54 -9.48 -7.73
CA GLU A 71 7.62 -9.77 -6.79
C GLU A 71 7.92 -11.27 -6.70
N ALA A 72 6.88 -12.10 -6.69
CA ALA A 72 7.02 -13.55 -6.72
C ALA A 72 7.63 -14.04 -8.05
N GLN A 73 7.22 -13.47 -9.20
CA GLN A 73 7.79 -13.82 -10.50
C GLN A 73 9.28 -13.50 -10.58
N ASP A 74 9.68 -12.31 -10.14
CA ASP A 74 11.08 -11.89 -10.10
C ASP A 74 11.91 -12.79 -9.16
N ALA A 75 11.39 -13.08 -7.97
CA ALA A 75 12.06 -13.95 -7.01
C ALA A 75 12.27 -15.37 -7.55
N VAL A 76 11.26 -15.95 -8.21
CA VAL A 76 11.35 -17.27 -8.84
C VAL A 76 12.33 -17.27 -10.01
N ALA A 77 12.33 -16.23 -10.84
CA ALA A 77 13.26 -16.10 -11.95
C ALA A 77 14.72 -16.03 -11.45
N LEU A 78 14.99 -15.17 -10.48
CA LEU A 78 16.30 -15.04 -9.83
C LEU A 78 16.76 -16.37 -9.21
N ALA A 79 15.91 -17.00 -8.40
CA ALA A 79 16.23 -18.26 -7.75
C ALA A 79 16.53 -19.38 -8.76
N THR A 80 15.78 -19.44 -9.86
CA THR A 80 15.96 -20.44 -10.92
C THR A 80 17.30 -20.28 -11.62
N ILE A 81 17.67 -19.05 -11.99
CA ILE A 81 18.94 -18.74 -12.67
C ILE A 81 20.13 -19.06 -11.75
N LEU A 82 20.06 -18.62 -10.49
CA LEU A 82 21.10 -18.88 -9.49
C LEU A 82 21.25 -20.38 -9.23
N ARG A 83 20.15 -21.12 -9.12
CA ARG A 83 20.17 -22.59 -8.95
C ARG A 83 20.81 -23.30 -10.13
N ALA A 84 20.71 -22.75 -11.34
CA ALA A 84 21.39 -23.27 -12.52
C ALA A 84 22.89 -22.90 -12.58
N GLY A 85 23.43 -22.23 -11.56
CA GLY A 85 24.82 -21.74 -11.54
C GLY A 85 25.07 -20.58 -12.50
N GLN A 86 24.00 -19.94 -12.99
CA GLN A 86 24.08 -18.84 -13.96
C GLN A 86 24.00 -17.49 -13.26
N THR A 87 24.51 -16.46 -13.93
CA THR A 87 24.41 -15.07 -13.46
C THR A 87 23.08 -14.46 -13.92
N PRO A 88 22.27 -13.86 -13.02
CA PRO A 88 21.08 -13.13 -13.43
C PRO A 88 21.40 -12.00 -14.41
N PRO A 89 20.59 -11.80 -15.47
CA PRO A 89 20.85 -10.79 -16.47
C PRO A 89 20.68 -9.38 -15.88
N ALA A 90 21.44 -8.41 -16.38
CA ALA A 90 21.33 -7.00 -15.97
C ALA A 90 19.94 -6.40 -16.26
N SER A 91 19.18 -6.96 -17.19
CA SER A 91 17.78 -6.56 -17.44
C SER A 91 16.84 -6.90 -16.28
N LEU A 92 17.21 -7.85 -15.43
CA LEU A 92 16.48 -8.22 -14.21
C LEU A 92 17.08 -7.53 -12.96
N LEU A 93 18.38 -7.28 -12.95
CA LEU A 93 19.07 -6.58 -11.86
C LEU A 93 19.15 -5.08 -12.16
N ASN A 94 18.07 -4.35 -11.85
CA ASN A 94 17.92 -2.93 -12.16
C ASN A 94 18.36 -1.97 -11.03
N GLY A 95 18.93 -2.47 -9.94
CA GLY A 95 19.37 -1.65 -8.82
C GLY A 95 20.30 -2.37 -7.86
N THR A 96 20.52 -1.74 -6.70
CA THR A 96 21.28 -2.31 -5.59
C THR A 96 20.57 -2.09 -4.27
N THR A 97 20.85 -2.94 -3.29
CA THR A 97 20.38 -2.80 -1.90
C THR A 97 21.56 -2.94 -0.95
N SER A 98 21.54 -2.21 0.16
CA SER A 98 22.57 -2.25 1.20
C SER A 98 21.96 -2.66 2.54
N PRO A 99 22.71 -3.34 3.40
CA PRO A 99 22.27 -3.60 4.77
C PRO A 99 21.92 -2.29 5.49
N PRO A 100 20.91 -2.28 6.39
CA PRO A 100 20.66 -1.15 7.26
C PRO A 100 21.87 -0.79 8.11
N SER A 101 21.95 0.47 8.57
CA SER A 101 23.02 0.92 9.47
C SER A 101 23.15 0.00 10.69
N GLY A 102 24.37 -0.43 11.01
CA GLY A 102 24.65 -1.37 12.10
C GLY A 102 24.42 -2.85 11.77
N THR A 103 24.01 -3.19 10.55
CA THR A 103 23.87 -4.59 10.10
C THR A 103 25.08 -5.02 9.27
N SER A 104 25.66 -6.18 9.60
CA SER A 104 26.78 -6.75 8.82
C SER A 104 26.33 -7.15 7.41
N GLY A 105 27.20 -6.94 6.42
CA GLY A 105 26.99 -7.30 5.02
C GLY A 105 27.54 -6.25 4.06
N ASN A 106 27.37 -6.50 2.77
CA ASN A 106 27.78 -5.62 1.68
C ASN A 106 26.63 -5.36 0.72
N GLN A 107 26.74 -4.28 -0.06
CA GLN A 107 25.78 -3.94 -1.12
C GLN A 107 25.64 -5.10 -2.11
N GLN A 108 24.39 -5.45 -2.46
CA GLN A 108 24.05 -6.52 -3.41
C GLN A 108 23.28 -5.96 -4.61
N PRO A 109 23.42 -6.58 -5.80
CA PRO A 109 22.50 -6.36 -6.91
C PRO A 109 21.06 -6.71 -6.50
N ALA A 110 20.08 -5.98 -7.02
CA ALA A 110 18.67 -6.15 -6.70
C ALA A 110 17.79 -6.03 -7.95
N SER A 111 16.67 -6.74 -7.95
CA SER A 111 15.50 -6.37 -8.74
C SER A 111 14.59 -5.49 -7.87
N LEU A 112 14.38 -4.25 -8.28
CA LEU A 112 13.54 -3.25 -7.61
C LEU A 112 12.32 -2.98 -8.48
N LEU A 113 11.18 -3.56 -8.09
CA LEU A 113 9.92 -3.36 -8.76
C LEU A 113 9.35 -1.96 -8.48
N LYS A 114 8.67 -1.39 -9.48
CA LYS A 114 8.04 -0.08 -9.36
C LYS A 114 6.69 -0.21 -8.62
N PRO A 115 6.54 0.40 -7.44
CA PRO A 115 5.24 0.44 -6.77
C PRO A 115 4.31 1.48 -7.45
N ILE A 116 3.01 1.36 -7.19
CA ILE A 116 1.97 2.20 -7.79
C ILE A 116 1.20 2.90 -6.69
N TRP A 117 1.05 4.23 -6.76
CA TRP A 117 0.12 4.94 -5.87
C TRP A 117 -1.32 4.69 -6.34
N VAL A 118 -2.16 4.19 -5.44
CA VAL A 118 -3.56 3.86 -5.72
C VAL A 118 -4.48 4.78 -4.92
N ASP A 119 -5.39 5.43 -5.64
CA ASP A 119 -6.49 6.21 -5.09
C ASP A 119 -7.80 5.87 -5.83
N SER A 120 -8.89 6.58 -5.53
CA SER A 120 -10.19 6.29 -6.14
C SER A 120 -10.22 6.46 -7.67
N SER A 121 -9.29 7.22 -8.26
CA SER A 121 -9.27 7.49 -9.70
C SER A 121 -8.67 6.33 -10.52
N ASN A 122 -7.84 5.48 -9.90
CA ASN A 122 -7.13 4.40 -10.60
C ASN A 122 -7.27 3.02 -9.92
N MET A 123 -8.04 2.90 -8.83
CA MET A 123 -8.25 1.65 -8.11
C MET A 123 -8.78 0.52 -9.01
N LYS A 124 -9.68 0.86 -9.94
CA LYS A 124 -10.22 -0.07 -10.93
C LYS A 124 -9.12 -0.72 -11.79
N ASP A 125 -8.21 0.10 -12.31
CA ASP A 125 -7.22 -0.32 -13.30
C ASP A 125 -5.94 -0.90 -12.68
N THR A 126 -5.90 -0.96 -11.34
CA THR A 126 -4.78 -1.47 -10.56
C THR A 126 -5.22 -2.67 -9.73
N VAL A 127 -5.51 -2.48 -8.44
CA VAL A 127 -5.76 -3.57 -7.48
C VAL A 127 -7.00 -4.40 -7.79
N ILE A 128 -7.99 -3.83 -8.47
CA ILE A 128 -9.20 -4.57 -8.90
C ILE A 128 -8.91 -5.36 -10.17
N LYS A 129 -8.29 -4.73 -11.19
CA LYS A 129 -7.88 -5.40 -12.43
C LYS A 129 -6.95 -6.59 -12.16
N ASP A 130 -6.03 -6.42 -11.23
CA ASP A 130 -5.06 -7.45 -10.86
C ASP A 130 -5.65 -8.51 -9.91
N ASN A 131 -6.95 -8.42 -9.57
CA ASN A 131 -7.63 -9.26 -8.57
C ASN A 131 -6.91 -9.31 -7.21
N PHE A 132 -6.16 -8.27 -6.88
CA PHE A 132 -5.44 -8.16 -5.61
C PHE A 132 -6.41 -7.87 -4.46
N VAL A 133 -7.41 -7.04 -4.72
CA VAL A 133 -8.55 -6.81 -3.82
C VAL A 133 -9.80 -7.39 -4.47
N ASP A 134 -10.52 -8.23 -3.73
CA ASP A 134 -11.79 -8.77 -4.20
C ASP A 134 -12.84 -7.65 -4.34
N LYS A 135 -13.30 -7.46 -5.58
CA LYS A 135 -14.29 -6.43 -5.93
C LYS A 135 -15.60 -6.59 -5.16
N GLY A 136 -16.09 -7.83 -5.04
CA GLY A 136 -17.38 -8.12 -4.41
C GLY A 136 -17.37 -7.74 -2.93
N THR A 137 -16.32 -8.15 -2.22
CA THR A 137 -16.09 -7.85 -0.81
C THR A 137 -15.91 -6.35 -0.59
N LEU A 138 -15.11 -5.67 -1.43
CA LEU A 138 -14.91 -4.23 -1.35
C LEU A 138 -16.24 -3.47 -1.49
N CYS A 139 -16.99 -3.73 -2.58
CA CYS A 139 -18.22 -2.99 -2.87
C CYS A 139 -19.38 -3.33 -1.92
N THR A 140 -19.39 -4.53 -1.35
CA THR A 140 -20.30 -4.88 -0.26
C THR A 140 -19.99 -4.05 0.99
N ALA A 141 -18.72 -3.85 1.31
CA ALA A 141 -18.31 -3.13 2.52
C ALA A 141 -18.52 -1.61 2.44
N VAL A 142 -18.23 -0.98 1.29
CA VAL A 142 -18.37 0.49 1.13
C VAL A 142 -19.70 0.93 0.51
N GLY A 143 -20.47 0.00 -0.03
CA GLY A 143 -21.70 0.26 -0.76
C GLY A 143 -21.49 0.53 -2.25
N ALA A 144 -22.46 0.12 -3.07
CA ALA A 144 -22.40 0.19 -4.53
C ALA A 144 -22.19 1.61 -5.07
N ALA A 145 -22.72 2.63 -4.40
CA ALA A 145 -22.55 4.03 -4.82
C ALA A 145 -21.09 4.48 -4.76
N ALA A 146 -20.35 4.11 -3.71
CA ALA A 146 -18.94 4.46 -3.56
C ALA A 146 -18.08 3.78 -4.64
N CYS A 147 -18.35 2.50 -4.92
CA CYS A 147 -17.68 1.78 -6.02
C CYS A 147 -18.01 2.37 -7.40
N THR A 148 -19.28 2.66 -7.67
CA THR A 148 -19.72 3.24 -8.96
C THR A 148 -19.05 4.59 -9.21
N ALA A 149 -18.93 5.43 -8.18
CA ALA A 149 -18.24 6.72 -8.27
C ALA A 149 -16.74 6.58 -8.61
N ALA A 150 -16.12 5.45 -8.26
CA ALA A 150 -14.75 5.10 -8.61
C ALA A 150 -14.63 4.26 -9.90
N GLY A 151 -15.73 4.11 -10.66
CA GLY A 151 -15.77 3.32 -11.90
C GLY A 151 -15.66 1.81 -11.70
N ILE A 152 -15.84 1.33 -10.47
CA ILE A 152 -15.81 -0.08 -10.09
C ILE A 152 -17.24 -0.63 -10.17
N SER A 153 -17.49 -1.47 -11.17
CA SER A 153 -18.79 -2.11 -11.44
C SER A 153 -18.62 -3.61 -11.62
#